data_AF-A0AAD6FJZ9-F1
#
_entry.id   AF-A0AAD6FJZ9-F1
#
_cell.length_a   1.000
_cell.length_b   1.000
_cell.length_c   1.000
_cell.angle_alpha   90.00
_cell.angle_beta   90.00
_cell.angle_gamma   90.00
#
_symmetry.space_group_name_H-M   'P 1'
#
loop_
_entity.id
_entity.type
_entity.pdbx_description
1 polymer ?
#
loop_
_entity_poly.entity_id
_entity_poly.type
_entity_poly.pdbx_seq_one_letter_code
_entity_poly.pdbx_strand_id
1 'polypeptide(L)'
;MATESSFPDSFIDEDPQKALEELNEALQGDSDNAQWFCQRAYAHILLKNYSCAVDDAKKAQQLKPSLPLAFMRTGIAEYHLKLFESAHAAFTQGHQLDVSDKSFEVWIKQCEEMMGEQISSGDDMTPAAPPVKHDWYQTESQVIVTVMAKNVPKDGVCVNYMERELSAMMKLASGENYNLELHLLHSIIPQQSNFKILTTKVEFKMKKADAIRWEKLEGEGQESNIKHFNPNDYPSSSQGARKWDKIMVDIGEEEKNEKLEGDAALNKLFQQIYCDGTDEVKRAMNKSFMESAGTVLSTNWTDVGKRKVDMNPPDDVDYKKY
;
A
#
# COMPACT_ATOMS: atom_id res chain seq x y z
N MET A 1 19.88 -52.72 1.00
CA MET A 1 18.53 -52.28 1.40
C MET A 1 18.73 -51.04 2.26
N ALA A 2 18.58 -49.85 1.68
CA ALA A 2 18.66 -48.61 2.44
C ALA A 2 17.36 -48.52 3.24
N THR A 3 17.46 -48.63 4.56
CA THR A 3 16.36 -48.34 5.46
C THR A 3 15.94 -46.90 5.21
N GLU A 4 14.71 -46.68 4.73
CA GLU A 4 14.13 -45.34 4.65
C GLU A 4 14.15 -44.75 6.06
N SER A 5 15.11 -43.88 6.35
CA SER A 5 15.29 -43.24 7.64
C SER A 5 14.19 -42.19 7.84
N SER A 6 12.94 -42.60 7.94
CA SER A 6 11.81 -41.75 8.28
C SER A 6 11.80 -41.53 9.80
N PHE A 7 11.67 -40.29 10.25
CA PHE A 7 11.37 -40.03 11.65
C PHE A 7 9.96 -40.56 11.97
N PRO A 8 9.71 -41.17 13.14
CA PRO A 8 8.35 -41.59 13.48
C PRO A 8 7.50 -40.35 13.77
N ASP A 9 6.25 -40.33 13.32
CA ASP A 9 5.34 -39.18 13.55
C ASP A 9 5.18 -38.87 15.05
N SER A 10 5.23 -39.90 15.92
CA SER A 10 5.19 -39.73 17.37
C SER A 10 6.34 -38.87 17.92
N PHE A 11 7.52 -38.93 17.30
CA PHE A 11 8.65 -38.10 17.72
C PHE A 11 8.40 -36.62 17.40
N ILE A 12 7.79 -36.34 16.24
CA ILE A 12 7.43 -34.98 15.84
C ILE A 12 6.30 -34.43 16.72
N ASP A 13 5.36 -35.28 17.12
CA ASP A 13 4.25 -34.92 18.01
C ASP A 13 4.72 -34.60 19.45
N GLU A 14 5.72 -35.33 19.96
CA GLU A 14 6.26 -35.13 21.32
C GLU A 14 7.11 -33.86 21.44
N ASP A 15 8.01 -33.61 20.48
CA ASP A 15 8.88 -32.43 20.47
C ASP A 15 9.12 -31.92 19.03
N PRO A 16 8.24 -31.04 18.52
CA PRO A 16 8.35 -30.56 17.15
C PRO A 16 9.54 -29.61 16.95
N GLN A 17 10.07 -28.96 17.99
CA GLN A 17 11.26 -28.12 17.87
C GLN A 17 12.51 -28.97 17.68
N LYS A 18 12.67 -29.98 18.53
CA LYS A 18 13.78 -30.92 18.41
C LYS A 18 13.72 -31.69 17.10
N ALA A 19 12.52 -32.10 16.67
CA ALA A 19 12.33 -32.75 15.38
C ALA A 19 12.75 -31.86 14.21
N LEU A 20 12.46 -30.55 14.23
CA LEU A 20 12.95 -29.62 13.21
C LEU A 20 14.47 -29.55 13.15
N GLU A 21 15.15 -29.53 14.30
CA GLU A 21 16.62 -29.50 14.36
C GLU A 21 17.21 -30.76 13.73
N GLU A 22 16.74 -31.94 14.13
CA GLU A 22 17.21 -33.23 13.59
C GLU A 22 16.88 -33.38 12.09
N LEU A 23 15.71 -32.91 11.63
CA LEU A 23 15.33 -32.90 10.22
C LEU A 23 16.20 -31.93 9.40
N ASN A 24 16.59 -30.79 9.98
CA ASN A 24 17.50 -29.85 9.33
C ASN A 24 18.90 -30.44 9.16
N GLU A 25 19.42 -31.12 10.19
CA GLU A 25 20.71 -31.83 10.09
C GLU A 25 20.64 -32.97 9.08
N ALA A 26 19.56 -33.75 9.09
CA ALA A 26 19.34 -34.82 8.12
C ALA A 26 19.37 -34.27 6.68
N LEU A 27 18.62 -33.19 6.41
CA LEU A 27 18.55 -32.55 5.09
C LEU A 27 19.88 -31.89 4.65
N GLN A 28 20.84 -31.64 5.55
CA GLN A 28 22.20 -31.27 5.14
C GLN A 28 22.98 -32.43 4.53
N GLY A 29 22.70 -33.66 4.97
CA GLY A 29 23.33 -34.89 4.47
C GLY A 29 22.70 -35.43 3.19
N ASP A 30 21.37 -35.41 3.10
CA ASP A 30 20.61 -35.79 1.90
C ASP A 30 19.57 -34.71 1.57
N SER A 31 19.93 -33.83 0.65
CA SER A 31 19.21 -32.59 0.35
C SER A 31 17.92 -32.79 -0.44
N ASP A 32 17.71 -33.98 -0.99
CA ASP A 32 16.66 -34.27 -1.97
C ASP A 32 15.65 -35.31 -1.46
N ASN A 33 15.62 -35.54 -0.15
CA ASN A 33 14.68 -36.47 0.48
C ASN A 33 13.29 -35.85 0.69
N ALA A 34 12.36 -36.19 -0.20
CA ALA A 34 10.97 -35.71 -0.16
C ALA A 34 10.24 -36.01 1.16
N GLN A 35 10.51 -37.15 1.81
CA GLN A 35 9.84 -37.52 3.06
C GLN A 35 10.27 -36.60 4.21
N TRP A 36 11.56 -36.27 4.29
CA TRP A 36 12.07 -35.36 5.31
C TRP A 36 11.52 -33.95 5.15
N PHE A 37 11.38 -33.44 3.93
CA PHE A 37 10.67 -32.18 3.71
C PHE A 37 9.21 -32.26 4.17
N CYS A 38 8.51 -33.37 3.90
CA CYS A 38 7.13 -33.56 4.37
C CYS A 38 7.02 -33.62 5.90
N GLN A 39 7.98 -34.24 6.57
CA GLN A 39 8.07 -34.31 8.03
C GLN A 39 8.44 -32.96 8.65
N ARG A 40 9.34 -32.21 8.01
CA ARG A 40 9.72 -30.87 8.43
C ARG A 40 8.56 -29.90 8.28
N ALA A 41 7.80 -30.01 7.19
CA ALA A 41 6.54 -29.29 7.02
C ALA A 41 5.54 -29.61 8.14
N TYR A 42 5.42 -30.88 8.54
CA TYR A 42 4.55 -31.28 9.65
C TYR A 42 4.98 -30.65 10.99
N ALA A 43 6.27 -30.71 11.31
CA ALA A 43 6.80 -30.06 12.52
C ALA A 43 6.56 -28.53 12.49
N HIS A 44 6.74 -27.88 11.33
CA HIS A 44 6.41 -26.47 11.14
C HIS A 44 4.92 -26.18 11.36
N ILE A 45 4.01 -27.05 10.92
CA ILE A 45 2.56 -26.92 11.18
C ILE A 45 2.27 -26.97 12.67
N LEU A 46 2.83 -27.93 13.41
CA LEU A 46 2.65 -28.03 14.86
C LEU A 46 3.17 -26.79 15.59
N LEU A 47 4.23 -26.17 15.07
CA LEU A 47 4.80 -24.92 15.57
C LEU A 47 4.10 -23.66 15.05
N LYS A 48 3.04 -23.80 14.26
CA LYS A 48 2.27 -22.71 13.65
C LYS A 48 3.07 -21.83 12.69
N ASN A 49 4.18 -22.34 12.17
CA ASN A 49 5.02 -21.70 11.16
C ASN A 49 4.54 -22.08 9.76
N TYR A 50 3.32 -21.66 9.41
CA TYR A 50 2.63 -22.16 8.23
C TYR A 50 3.31 -21.78 6.90
N SER A 51 3.93 -20.61 6.79
CA SER A 51 4.67 -20.22 5.58
C SER A 51 5.81 -21.19 5.27
N CYS A 52 6.67 -21.47 6.25
CA CYS A 52 7.77 -22.43 6.10
C CYS A 52 7.25 -23.85 5.80
N ALA A 53 6.12 -24.24 6.40
CA ALA A 53 5.50 -25.53 6.11
C ALA A 53 5.03 -25.65 4.64
N VAL A 54 4.50 -24.58 4.06
CA VAL A 54 4.10 -24.56 2.64
C VAL A 54 5.31 -24.73 1.74
N ASP A 55 6.41 -24.02 2.01
CA ASP A 55 7.63 -24.11 1.21
C ASP A 55 8.22 -25.53 1.20
N ASP A 56 8.30 -26.14 2.39
CA ASP A 56 8.79 -27.51 2.54
C ASP A 56 7.88 -28.54 1.88
N ALA A 57 6.57 -28.42 2.09
CA ALA A 57 5.60 -29.33 1.48
C ALA A 57 5.58 -29.21 -0.05
N LYS A 58 5.71 -28.00 -0.60
CA LYS A 58 5.84 -27.79 -2.06
C LYS A 58 7.14 -28.35 -2.61
N LYS A 59 8.25 -28.24 -1.87
CA LYS A 59 9.51 -28.89 -2.25
C LYS A 59 9.38 -30.42 -2.23
N ALA A 60 8.70 -30.99 -1.24
CA ALA A 60 8.40 -32.42 -1.20
C ALA A 60 7.56 -32.87 -2.41
N GLN A 61 6.56 -32.08 -2.82
CA GLN A 61 5.76 -32.34 -4.03
C GLN A 61 6.60 -32.29 -5.31
N GLN A 62 7.53 -31.33 -5.43
CA GLN A 62 8.44 -31.24 -6.58
C GLN A 62 9.35 -32.47 -6.70
N LEU A 63 9.87 -32.96 -5.57
CA LEU A 63 10.73 -34.13 -5.53
C LEU A 63 9.96 -35.44 -5.76
N LYS A 64 8.76 -35.56 -5.18
CA LYS A 64 7.89 -36.74 -5.32
C LYS A 64 6.42 -36.32 -5.49
N PRO A 65 5.97 -36.11 -6.74
CA PRO A 65 4.58 -35.72 -7.02
C PRO A 65 3.53 -36.78 -6.63
N SER A 66 3.96 -38.02 -6.40
CA SER A 66 3.09 -39.14 -6.02
C SER A 66 2.96 -39.31 -4.50
N LEU A 67 3.25 -38.27 -3.70
CA LEU A 67 3.22 -38.33 -2.23
C LEU A 67 1.96 -37.59 -1.70
N PRO A 68 0.87 -38.31 -1.35
CA PRO A 68 -0.37 -37.68 -0.88
C PRO A 68 -0.17 -36.85 0.39
N LEU A 69 0.67 -37.32 1.31
CA LEU A 69 1.00 -36.61 2.56
C LEU A 69 1.53 -35.19 2.31
N ALA A 70 2.31 -34.96 1.25
CA ALA A 70 2.83 -33.63 0.94
C ALA A 70 1.70 -32.65 0.56
N PHE A 71 0.69 -33.12 -0.18
CA PHE A 71 -0.52 -32.34 -0.48
C PHE A 71 -1.36 -32.07 0.77
N MET A 72 -1.48 -33.06 1.66
CA MET A 72 -2.15 -32.90 2.94
C MET A 72 -1.47 -31.81 3.79
N ARG A 73 -0.14 -31.84 3.92
CA ARG A 73 0.61 -30.82 4.68
C ARG A 73 0.47 -29.43 4.06
N THR A 74 0.54 -29.30 2.73
CA THR A 74 0.30 -28.02 2.04
C THR A 74 -1.10 -27.49 2.32
N GLY A 75 -2.14 -28.30 2.13
CA GLY A 75 -3.51 -27.87 2.34
C GLY A 75 -3.76 -27.40 3.77
N ILE A 76 -3.24 -28.11 4.77
CA ILE A 76 -3.38 -27.71 6.19
C ILE A 76 -2.68 -26.38 6.45
N ALA A 77 -1.46 -26.21 5.96
CA ALA A 77 -0.71 -24.98 6.15
C ALA A 77 -1.39 -23.77 5.45
N GLU A 78 -1.85 -23.94 4.21
CA GLU A 78 -2.55 -22.90 3.44
C GLU A 78 -3.92 -22.56 4.06
N TYR A 79 -4.63 -23.56 4.60
CA TYR A 79 -5.88 -23.35 5.33
C TYR A 79 -5.66 -22.43 6.55
N HIS A 80 -4.60 -22.65 7.32
CA HIS A 80 -4.26 -21.78 8.45
C HIS A 80 -3.77 -20.39 8.04
N LEU A 81 -3.27 -20.23 6.82
CA LEU A 81 -2.96 -18.94 6.20
C LEU A 81 -4.19 -18.24 5.60
N LYS A 82 -5.39 -18.84 5.70
CA LYS A 82 -6.66 -18.37 5.11
C LYS A 82 -6.67 -18.36 3.58
N LEU A 83 -5.78 -19.11 2.94
CA LEU A 83 -5.76 -19.29 1.49
C LEU A 83 -6.65 -20.49 1.13
N PHE A 84 -7.95 -20.38 1.38
CA PHE A 84 -8.88 -21.51 1.32
C PHE A 84 -9.02 -22.12 -0.09
N GLU A 85 -8.93 -21.31 -1.14
CA GLU A 85 -8.96 -21.79 -2.54
C GLU A 85 -7.73 -22.65 -2.86
N SER A 86 -6.54 -22.19 -2.47
CA SER A 86 -5.30 -22.94 -2.67
C SER A 86 -5.29 -24.22 -1.83
N ALA A 87 -5.76 -24.13 -0.58
CA ALA A 87 -5.89 -25.29 0.29
C ALA A 87 -6.85 -26.35 -0.29
N HIS A 88 -8.02 -25.92 -0.80
CA HIS A 88 -8.98 -26.81 -1.47
C HIS A 88 -8.37 -27.52 -2.67
N ALA A 89 -7.63 -26.77 -3.51
CA ALA A 89 -6.94 -27.34 -4.67
C ALA A 89 -5.88 -28.38 -4.24
N ALA A 90 -5.09 -28.08 -3.21
CA ALA A 90 -4.07 -29.00 -2.69
C ALA A 90 -4.71 -30.29 -2.14
N PHE A 91 -5.78 -30.18 -1.34
CA PHE A 91 -6.47 -31.37 -0.83
C PHE A 91 -7.15 -32.19 -1.93
N THR A 92 -7.71 -31.54 -2.95
CA THR A 92 -8.31 -32.22 -4.10
C THR A 92 -7.27 -33.00 -4.89
N GLN A 93 -6.08 -32.43 -5.10
CA GLN A 93 -4.96 -33.14 -5.75
C GLN A 93 -4.48 -34.32 -4.88
N GLY A 94 -4.34 -34.12 -3.57
CA GLY A 94 -3.97 -35.20 -2.64
C GLY A 94 -4.98 -36.36 -2.65
N HIS A 95 -6.28 -36.04 -2.66
CA HIS A 95 -7.36 -37.04 -2.73
C HIS A 95 -7.32 -37.86 -4.04
N GLN A 96 -6.94 -37.25 -5.17
CA GLN A 96 -6.78 -38.00 -6.43
C GLN A 96 -5.65 -39.03 -6.35
N LEU A 97 -4.63 -38.79 -5.51
CA LEU A 97 -3.50 -39.70 -5.31
C LEU A 97 -3.81 -40.79 -4.27
N ASP A 98 -4.60 -40.46 -3.25
CA ASP A 98 -5.08 -41.42 -2.24
C ASP A 98 -6.57 -41.21 -1.96
N VAL A 99 -7.39 -41.89 -2.77
CA VAL A 99 -8.85 -41.84 -2.68
C VAL A 99 -9.36 -42.57 -1.43
N SER A 100 -8.55 -43.42 -0.80
CA SER A 100 -8.97 -44.18 0.39
C SER A 100 -8.93 -43.32 1.66
N ASP A 101 -8.11 -42.28 1.68
CA ASP A 101 -7.97 -41.42 2.86
C ASP A 101 -9.10 -40.39 2.93
N LYS A 102 -10.04 -40.65 3.85
CA LYS A 102 -11.19 -39.78 4.12
C LYS A 102 -10.80 -38.45 4.75
N SER A 103 -9.57 -38.31 5.28
CA SER A 103 -9.11 -37.04 5.83
C SER A 103 -9.11 -35.94 4.78
N PHE A 104 -8.85 -36.25 3.50
CA PHE A 104 -8.93 -35.26 2.43
C PHE A 104 -10.38 -34.76 2.23
N GLU A 105 -11.37 -35.64 2.22
CA GLU A 105 -12.78 -35.25 2.05
C GLU A 105 -13.25 -34.31 3.16
N VAL A 106 -12.83 -34.57 4.41
CA VAL A 106 -13.14 -33.71 5.56
C VAL A 106 -12.54 -32.32 5.37
N TRP A 107 -11.27 -32.24 5.00
CA TRP A 107 -10.59 -30.97 4.76
C TRP A 107 -11.13 -30.20 3.56
N ILE A 108 -11.48 -30.89 2.46
CA ILE A 108 -12.12 -30.28 1.27
C ILE A 108 -13.43 -29.63 1.67
N LYS A 109 -14.30 -30.38 2.36
CA LYS A 109 -15.58 -29.86 2.84
C LYS A 109 -15.40 -28.67 3.79
N GLN A 110 -14.42 -28.75 4.69
CA GLN A 110 -14.10 -27.65 5.60
C GLN A 110 -13.62 -26.41 4.85
N CYS A 111 -12.82 -26.56 3.78
CA CYS A 111 -12.44 -25.43 2.92
C CYS A 111 -13.66 -24.83 2.20
N GLU A 112 -14.58 -25.65 1.69
CA GLU A 112 -15.82 -25.19 1.04
C GLU A 112 -16.74 -24.43 2.00
N GLU A 113 -16.88 -24.91 3.24
CA GLU A 113 -17.63 -24.21 4.29
C GLU A 113 -17.00 -22.84 4.59
N MET A 114 -15.68 -22.78 4.77
CA MET A 114 -14.98 -21.52 5.02
C MET A 114 -15.05 -20.55 3.83
N MET A 115 -14.95 -21.04 2.59
CA MET A 115 -15.16 -20.22 1.39
C MET A 115 -16.60 -19.73 1.30
N GLY A 116 -17.58 -20.58 1.60
CA GLY A 116 -19.00 -20.23 1.67
C GLY A 116 -19.29 -19.19 2.75
N GLU A 117 -18.62 -19.25 3.91
CA GLU A 117 -18.70 -18.23 4.95
C GLU A 117 -18.05 -16.91 4.53
N GLN A 118 -16.91 -16.94 3.83
CA GLN A 118 -16.30 -15.73 3.22
C GLN A 118 -17.24 -15.11 2.17
N ILE A 119 -17.93 -15.93 1.40
CA ILE A 119 -18.91 -15.48 0.40
C ILE A 119 -20.18 -14.97 1.11
N SER A 120 -20.71 -15.64 2.14
CA SER A 120 -21.90 -15.18 2.85
C SER A 120 -21.64 -13.94 3.71
N SER A 121 -20.43 -13.79 4.25
CA SER A 121 -19.98 -12.54 4.88
C SER A 121 -19.58 -11.46 3.87
N GLY A 122 -19.39 -11.83 2.60
CA GLY A 122 -19.21 -10.92 1.47
C GLY A 122 -20.51 -10.51 0.75
N ASP A 123 -21.60 -11.28 0.91
CA ASP A 123 -22.84 -11.11 0.13
C ASP A 123 -24.08 -10.72 0.97
N ASP A 124 -23.93 -10.50 2.28
CA ASP A 124 -24.93 -9.78 3.08
C ASP A 124 -24.71 -8.26 2.96
N MET A 125 -24.78 -7.75 1.73
CA MET A 125 -24.95 -6.32 1.48
C MET A 125 -26.43 -5.94 1.66
N THR A 126 -26.80 -5.56 2.88
CA THR A 126 -27.79 -4.50 3.13
C THR A 126 -27.35 -3.60 4.29
N PRO A 127 -27.75 -2.31 4.27
CA PRO A 127 -26.98 -1.19 3.75
C PRO A 127 -25.94 -0.60 4.72
N ALA A 128 -24.71 -0.49 4.22
CA ALA A 128 -23.84 0.69 4.29
C ALA A 128 -23.65 1.39 5.65
N ALA A 129 -22.65 0.95 6.41
CA ALA A 129 -21.63 1.92 6.80
C ALA A 129 -20.89 2.32 5.51
N PRO A 130 -20.67 3.63 5.23
CA PRO A 130 -20.13 4.06 3.95
C PRO A 130 -18.81 3.32 3.70
N PRO A 131 -18.59 2.77 2.49
CA PRO A 131 -17.31 2.15 2.15
C PRO A 131 -16.23 3.14 2.54
N VAL A 132 -15.25 2.69 3.32
CA VAL A 132 -14.08 3.51 3.67
C VAL A 132 -13.44 3.87 2.33
N LYS A 133 -13.79 5.04 1.82
CA LYS A 133 -13.34 5.49 0.50
C LYS A 133 -11.84 5.64 0.60
N HIS A 134 -11.15 4.94 -0.28
CA HIS A 134 -9.76 5.24 -0.54
C HIS A 134 -9.69 5.96 -1.88
N ASP A 135 -8.82 6.96 -1.93
CA ASP A 135 -8.50 7.72 -3.14
C ASP A 135 -6.99 7.62 -3.34
N TRP A 136 -6.52 7.74 -4.57
CA TRP A 136 -5.10 7.73 -4.84
C TRP A 136 -4.75 8.81 -5.84
N TYR A 137 -3.61 9.42 -5.62
CA TYR A 137 -3.00 10.35 -6.56
C TYR A 137 -1.52 10.07 -6.64
N GLN A 138 -0.87 10.63 -7.64
CA GLN A 138 0.55 10.42 -7.87
C GLN A 138 1.23 11.73 -8.19
N THR A 139 2.50 11.81 -7.80
CA THR A 139 3.45 12.81 -8.27
C THR A 139 4.39 12.15 -9.27
N GLU A 140 5.36 12.91 -9.79
CA GLU A 140 6.40 12.37 -10.67
C GLU A 140 7.22 11.27 -10.00
N SER A 141 7.39 11.32 -8.68
CA SER A 141 8.28 10.41 -7.92
C SER A 141 7.57 9.51 -6.90
N GLN A 142 6.29 9.77 -6.59
CA GLN A 142 5.57 9.06 -5.52
C GLN A 142 4.14 8.72 -5.92
N VAL A 143 3.60 7.66 -5.34
CA VAL A 143 2.18 7.29 -5.38
C VAL A 143 1.65 7.39 -3.96
N ILE A 144 0.53 8.09 -3.78
CA ILE A 144 -0.06 8.34 -2.48
C ILE A 144 -1.47 7.75 -2.48
N VAL A 145 -1.70 6.77 -1.62
CA VAL A 145 -3.03 6.18 -1.38
C VAL A 145 -3.56 6.74 -0.07
N THR A 146 -4.75 7.31 -0.10
CA THR A 146 -5.40 7.94 1.05
C THR A 146 -6.64 7.14 1.42
N VAL A 147 -6.67 6.57 2.62
CA VAL A 147 -7.83 5.84 3.15
C VAL A 147 -8.55 6.72 4.17
N MET A 148 -9.84 6.97 3.95
CA MET A 148 -10.64 7.84 4.82
C MET A 148 -11.11 7.13 6.10
N ALA A 149 -10.21 6.93 7.06
CA ALA A 149 -10.51 6.33 8.35
C ALA A 149 -10.40 7.35 9.50
N LYS A 150 -11.46 7.46 10.33
CA LYS A 150 -11.49 8.39 11.47
C LYS A 150 -10.92 7.74 12.73
N ASN A 151 -10.11 8.52 13.46
CA ASN A 151 -9.64 8.21 14.80
C ASN A 151 -8.91 6.85 14.94
N VAL A 152 -8.03 6.55 13.98
CA VAL A 152 -7.21 5.33 13.98
C VAL A 152 -6.04 5.49 14.97
N PRO A 153 -5.85 4.57 15.93
CA PRO A 153 -4.74 4.63 16.88
C PRO A 153 -3.41 4.37 16.17
N LYS A 154 -2.35 5.08 16.59
CA LYS A 154 -1.02 4.95 15.97
C LYS A 154 -0.44 3.54 16.05
N ASP A 155 -0.75 2.80 17.12
CA ASP A 155 -0.33 1.42 17.35
C ASP A 155 -1.26 0.37 16.70
N GLY A 156 -2.37 0.80 16.10
CA GLY A 156 -3.35 -0.10 15.48
C GLY A 156 -3.24 -0.20 13.96
N VAL A 157 -2.14 0.30 13.37
CA VAL A 157 -1.89 0.25 11.94
C VAL A 157 -0.65 -0.58 11.67
N CYS A 158 -0.83 -1.70 10.97
CA CYS A 158 0.25 -2.52 10.46
C CYS A 158 0.31 -2.32 8.95
N VAL A 159 1.46 -1.91 8.43
CA VAL A 159 1.66 -1.69 6.99
C VAL A 159 2.86 -2.50 6.55
N ASN A 160 2.68 -3.26 5.48
CA ASN A 160 3.73 -3.99 4.80
C ASN A 160 3.83 -3.48 3.36
N TYR A 161 5.03 -3.06 2.97
CA TYR A 161 5.35 -2.63 1.61
C TYR A 161 6.21 -3.71 0.96
N MET A 162 5.74 -4.27 -0.15
CA MET A 162 6.53 -5.10 -1.04
C MET A 162 6.85 -4.34 -2.32
N GLU A 163 7.67 -4.91 -3.20
CA GLU A 163 8.03 -4.27 -4.46
C GLU A 163 6.81 -3.94 -5.31
N ARG A 164 5.78 -4.80 -5.33
CA ARG A 164 4.55 -4.58 -6.13
C ARG A 164 3.27 -4.76 -5.33
N GLU A 165 3.35 -4.78 -4.01
CA GLU A 165 2.16 -5.00 -3.17
C GLU A 165 2.19 -4.11 -1.94
N LEU A 166 1.01 -3.64 -1.56
CA LEU A 166 0.77 -2.92 -0.31
C LEU A 166 -0.29 -3.67 0.47
N SER A 167 0.06 -4.12 1.67
CA SER A 167 -0.88 -4.73 2.61
C SER A 167 -0.93 -3.87 3.87
N ALA A 168 -2.08 -3.30 4.18
CA ALA A 168 -2.27 -2.45 5.34
C ALA A 168 -3.49 -2.89 6.15
N MET A 169 -3.26 -3.26 7.40
CA MET A 169 -4.32 -3.55 8.36
C MET A 169 -4.46 -2.38 9.33
N MET A 170 -5.67 -1.84 9.45
CA MET A 170 -5.98 -0.75 10.37
C MET A 170 -7.18 -1.08 11.26
N LYS A 171 -7.02 -0.84 12.56
CA LYS A 171 -8.13 -0.94 13.51
C LYS A 171 -8.94 0.36 13.51
N LEU A 172 -10.18 0.31 13.06
CA LEU A 172 -11.08 1.47 13.13
C LEU A 172 -11.53 1.70 14.58
N ALA A 173 -11.94 2.94 14.85
CA ALA A 173 -12.57 3.31 16.12
C ALA A 173 -13.89 2.56 16.39
N SER A 174 -14.51 1.95 15.36
CA SER A 174 -15.67 1.05 15.49
C SER A 174 -15.32 -0.31 16.10
N GLY A 175 -14.02 -0.65 16.22
CA GLY A 175 -13.55 -1.97 16.64
C GLY A 175 -13.38 -2.96 15.49
N GLU A 176 -13.73 -2.57 14.27
CA GLU A 176 -13.54 -3.37 13.06
C GLU A 176 -12.11 -3.23 12.53
N ASN A 177 -11.54 -4.34 12.06
CA ASN A 177 -10.26 -4.33 11.35
C ASN A 177 -10.55 -4.12 9.86
N TYR A 178 -10.04 -3.04 9.28
CA TYR A 178 -10.06 -2.84 7.84
C TYR A 178 -8.72 -3.31 7.27
N ASN A 179 -8.79 -4.23 6.31
CA ASN A 179 -7.64 -4.69 5.56
C ASN A 179 -7.67 -4.05 4.17
N LEU A 180 -6.56 -3.44 3.78
CA LEU A 180 -6.33 -2.89 2.46
C LEU A 180 -5.21 -3.71 1.81
N GLU A 181 -5.55 -4.46 0.78
CA GLU A 181 -4.58 -5.18 -0.05
C GLU A 181 -4.63 -4.60 -1.45
N LEU A 182 -3.49 -4.11 -1.94
CA LEU A 182 -3.35 -3.48 -3.25
C LEU A 182 -2.19 -4.13 -4.00
N HIS A 183 -2.49 -4.71 -5.17
CA HIS A 183 -1.48 -5.23 -6.09
C HIS A 183 -1.07 -4.13 -7.07
N LEU A 184 0.03 -3.45 -6.76
CA LEU A 184 0.50 -2.28 -7.47
C LEU A 184 0.95 -2.64 -8.91
N LEU A 185 0.55 -1.80 -9.86
CA LEU A 185 0.88 -1.98 -11.27
C LEU A 185 2.40 -1.91 -11.54
N HIS A 186 3.11 -1.05 -10.82
CA HIS A 186 4.55 -0.86 -10.98
C HIS A 186 5.29 -1.03 -9.66
N SER A 187 6.60 -1.28 -9.78
CA SER A 187 7.46 -1.47 -8.64
C SER A 187 7.64 -0.18 -7.83
N ILE A 188 7.59 -0.30 -6.51
CA ILE A 188 7.87 0.74 -5.53
C ILE A 188 9.15 0.38 -4.75
N ILE A 189 9.76 1.38 -4.11
CA ILE A 189 10.92 1.19 -3.23
C ILE A 189 10.41 1.12 -1.78
N PRO A 190 10.32 -0.08 -1.16
CA PRO A 190 9.75 -0.24 0.17
C PRO A 190 10.51 0.56 1.23
N GLN A 191 11.85 0.63 1.14
CA GLN A 191 12.67 1.32 2.13
C GLN A 191 12.46 2.84 2.16
N GLN A 192 11.90 3.42 1.09
CA GLN A 192 11.64 4.86 0.97
C GLN A 192 10.13 5.18 1.01
N SER A 193 9.30 4.17 1.23
CA SER A 193 7.86 4.30 1.42
C SER A 193 7.54 4.53 2.90
N ASN A 194 6.55 5.36 3.19
CA ASN A 194 6.12 5.67 4.56
C ASN A 194 4.60 5.87 4.62
N PHE A 195 4.03 5.78 5.81
CA PHE A 195 2.63 6.10 6.04
C PHE A 195 2.49 7.23 7.05
N LYS A 196 1.40 8.00 6.94
CA LYS A 196 1.03 9.07 7.84
C LYS A 196 -0.40 8.88 8.31
N ILE A 197 -0.57 8.74 9.62
CA ILE A 197 -1.89 8.65 10.25
C ILE A 197 -2.33 10.07 10.61
N LEU A 198 -3.49 10.49 10.09
CA LEU A 198 -4.19 11.69 10.51
C LEU A 198 -5.49 11.31 11.25
N THR A 199 -6.14 12.30 11.86
CA THR A 199 -7.39 12.11 12.61
C THR A 199 -8.56 11.69 11.73
N THR A 200 -8.53 12.04 10.44
CA THR A 200 -9.62 11.82 9.47
C THR A 200 -9.26 10.87 8.33
N LYS A 201 -7.97 10.54 8.16
CA LYS A 201 -7.46 9.73 7.05
C LYS A 201 -6.10 9.12 7.38
N VAL A 202 -5.76 8.04 6.68
CA VAL A 202 -4.44 7.44 6.67
C VAL A 202 -3.87 7.56 5.26
N GLU A 203 -2.69 8.13 5.12
CA GLU A 203 -2.01 8.31 3.84
C GLU A 203 -0.82 7.36 3.75
N PHE A 204 -0.79 6.52 2.73
CA PHE A 204 0.31 5.64 2.37
C PHE A 204 1.08 6.28 1.22
N LYS A 205 2.32 6.69 1.48
CA LYS A 205 3.22 7.28 0.50
C LYS A 205 4.22 6.24 0.05
N MET A 206 4.11 5.85 -1.21
CA MET A 206 4.99 4.87 -1.84
C MET A 206 5.90 5.58 -2.81
N LYS A 207 7.21 5.32 -2.73
CA LYS A 207 8.17 5.88 -3.69
C LYS A 207 8.20 5.00 -4.93
N LYS A 208 8.01 5.59 -6.11
CA LYS A 208 8.12 4.86 -7.38
C LYS A 208 9.56 4.40 -7.61
N ALA A 209 9.75 3.16 -8.05
CA ALA A 209 11.06 2.71 -8.50
C ALA A 209 11.40 3.34 -9.85
N ASP A 210 10.42 3.39 -10.74
CA ASP A 210 10.54 3.97 -12.08
C ASP A 210 9.83 5.33 -12.15
N ALA A 211 10.43 6.30 -12.86
CA ALA A 211 9.83 7.61 -13.13
C ALA A 211 8.71 7.51 -14.19
N ILE A 212 7.77 6.59 -13.98
CA ILE A 212 6.66 6.28 -14.88
C ILE A 212 5.36 6.83 -14.27
N ARG A 213 4.47 7.32 -15.14
CA ARG A 213 3.11 7.71 -14.76
C ARG A 213 2.22 6.48 -14.75
N TRP A 214 1.58 6.21 -13.62
CA TRP A 214 0.72 5.05 -13.45
C TRP A 214 -0.65 5.35 -14.05
N GLU A 215 -1.10 4.57 -15.02
CA GLU A 215 -2.45 4.74 -15.57
C GLU A 215 -3.52 4.18 -14.62
N LYS A 216 -3.15 3.16 -13.85
CA LYS A 216 -3.96 2.52 -12.82
C LYS A 216 -3.12 2.24 -11.58
N LEU A 217 -3.76 2.23 -10.41
CA LEU A 217 -3.10 1.85 -9.16
C LEU A 217 -2.80 0.35 -9.14
N GLU A 218 -3.74 -0.46 -9.62
CA GLU A 218 -3.69 -1.92 -9.56
C GLU A 218 -3.71 -2.57 -10.94
N GLY A 219 -3.01 -3.70 -11.08
CA GLY A 219 -3.09 -4.56 -12.26
C GLY A 219 -2.07 -5.70 -12.29
N GLU A 220 -2.45 -6.82 -12.92
CA GLU A 220 -1.51 -7.87 -13.31
C GLU A 220 -0.59 -7.32 -14.40
N GLY A 221 0.72 -7.35 -14.15
CA GLY A 221 1.72 -6.77 -15.02
C GLY A 221 1.69 -7.33 -16.44
N GLN A 222 0.94 -6.69 -17.34
CA GLN A 222 1.36 -6.60 -18.73
C GLN A 222 2.55 -5.64 -18.76
N GLU A 223 3.74 -6.20 -18.87
CA GLU A 223 4.91 -5.48 -19.35
C GLU A 223 4.58 -4.95 -20.74
N SER A 224 4.05 -3.72 -20.79
CA SER A 224 4.04 -2.97 -22.02
C SER A 224 5.50 -2.82 -22.44
N ASN A 225 5.81 -3.35 -23.62
CA ASN A 225 7.11 -3.31 -24.29
C ASN A 225 7.62 -1.86 -24.37
N ILE A 226 8.27 -1.38 -23.31
CA ILE A 226 9.01 -0.12 -23.32
C ILE A 226 10.48 -0.52 -23.34
N LYS A 227 11.09 -0.28 -24.50
CA LYS A 227 12.48 -0.59 -24.81
C LYS A 227 13.39 -0.14 -23.67
N HIS A 228 14.10 -1.12 -23.10
CA HIS A 228 15.25 -0.92 -22.23
C HIS A 228 16.19 0.13 -22.85
N PHE A 229 16.43 1.24 -22.15
CA PHE A 229 17.48 2.18 -22.55
C PHE A 229 18.81 1.66 -21.99
N ASN A 230 19.55 0.94 -22.82
CA ASN A 230 20.94 0.57 -22.52
C ASN A 230 21.81 1.84 -22.55
N PRO A 231 22.58 2.16 -21.49
CA PRO A 231 23.44 3.35 -21.46
C PRO A 231 24.63 3.34 -22.44
N ASN A 232 24.78 2.29 -23.26
CA ASN A 232 26.01 2.03 -24.02
C ASN A 232 25.82 1.78 -25.52
N ASP A 233 24.60 1.88 -26.05
CA ASP A 233 24.37 1.81 -27.51
C ASP A 233 23.91 3.17 -28.04
N TYR A 234 24.79 3.80 -28.83
CA TYR A 234 24.59 5.11 -29.43
C TYR A 234 24.12 4.96 -30.88
N PRO A 235 22.85 5.23 -31.23
CA PRO A 235 22.48 5.42 -32.61
C PRO A 235 22.83 6.86 -33.00
N SER A 236 23.97 6.97 -33.68
CA SER A 236 24.41 8.19 -34.35
C SER A 236 23.40 8.59 -35.43
N SER A 237 22.62 9.64 -35.18
CA SER A 237 22.18 10.60 -36.20
C SER A 237 21.45 11.78 -35.53
N SER A 238 22.20 12.86 -35.38
CA SER A 238 21.74 14.23 -35.18
C SER A 238 20.42 14.56 -35.88
N GLN A 239 19.44 15.15 -35.18
CA GLN A 239 18.77 16.42 -35.59
C GLN A 239 18.06 17.08 -34.39
N GLY A 240 18.40 18.36 -34.15
CA GLY A 240 17.57 19.30 -33.38
C GLY A 240 18.04 19.56 -31.95
N ALA A 241 18.83 20.62 -31.77
CA ALA A 241 19.15 21.18 -30.45
C ALA A 241 17.85 21.61 -29.72
N ARG A 242 17.36 20.76 -28.81
CA ARG A 242 16.29 21.14 -27.87
C ARG A 242 16.89 22.09 -26.84
N LYS A 243 16.35 23.30 -26.80
CA LYS A 243 16.77 24.40 -25.91
C LYS A 243 16.39 24.08 -24.46
N TRP A 244 17.32 23.56 -23.69
CA TRP A 244 17.17 23.25 -22.26
C TRP A 244 16.85 24.47 -21.39
N ASP A 245 17.29 25.67 -21.80
CA ASP A 245 16.94 26.92 -21.13
C ASP A 245 15.44 27.24 -21.18
N LYS A 246 14.71 26.74 -22.18
CA LYS A 246 13.26 26.97 -22.27
C LYS A 246 12.48 26.07 -21.31
N ILE A 247 13.00 24.88 -21.02
CA ILE A 247 12.36 23.89 -20.14
C ILE A 247 12.51 24.30 -18.66
N MET A 248 13.66 24.89 -18.27
CA MET A 248 13.80 25.45 -16.91
C MET A 248 12.91 26.69 -16.70
N VAL A 249 12.68 27.48 -17.75
CA VAL A 249 11.74 28.62 -17.72
C VAL A 249 10.29 28.12 -17.68
N ASP A 250 9.92 27.10 -18.44
CA ASP A 250 8.58 26.49 -18.42
C ASP A 250 8.28 25.81 -17.07
N ILE A 251 9.24 25.15 -16.41
CA ILE A 251 9.09 24.55 -15.06
C ILE A 251 8.95 25.64 -13.98
N GLY A 252 9.73 26.71 -14.06
CA GLY A 252 9.62 27.87 -13.16
C GLY A 252 8.35 28.70 -13.40
N GLU A 253 7.79 28.65 -14.61
CA GLU A 253 6.48 29.22 -14.94
C GLU A 253 5.33 28.30 -14.51
N GLU A 254 5.44 26.97 -14.54
CA GLU A 254 4.41 26.05 -14.07
C GLU A 254 4.23 26.07 -12.53
N GLU A 255 5.30 26.21 -11.73
CA GLU A 255 5.17 26.51 -10.28
C GLU A 255 4.54 27.89 -10.01
N LYS A 256 4.58 28.80 -11.00
CA LYS A 256 3.93 30.12 -10.96
C LYS A 256 2.49 30.09 -11.46
N ASN A 257 2.12 29.08 -12.25
CA ASN A 257 0.85 28.99 -12.98
C ASN A 257 -0.07 27.89 -12.43
N GLU A 258 0.33 27.23 -11.33
CA GLU A 258 -0.63 26.60 -10.42
C GLU A 258 -1.55 27.73 -9.90
N LYS A 259 -2.75 27.81 -10.50
CA LYS A 259 -3.76 28.81 -10.16
C LYS A 259 -4.10 28.72 -8.67
N LEU A 260 -3.50 29.59 -7.88
CA LEU A 260 -3.99 29.95 -6.55
C LEU A 260 -5.30 30.73 -6.70
N GLU A 261 -6.40 30.09 -7.11
CA GLU A 261 -7.70 30.75 -7.14
C GLU A 261 -8.19 31.03 -5.71
N GLY A 262 -8.45 32.31 -5.42
CA GLY A 262 -8.98 32.80 -4.14
C GLY A 262 -8.04 33.81 -3.45
N ASP A 263 -8.18 33.92 -2.13
CA ASP A 263 -7.48 34.92 -1.28
C ASP A 263 -5.96 34.86 -1.35
N ALA A 264 -5.37 33.72 -1.73
CA ALA A 264 -3.92 33.54 -1.82
C ALA A 264 -3.30 34.29 -3.01
N ALA A 265 -3.92 34.27 -4.20
CA ALA A 265 -3.44 35.08 -5.34
C ALA A 265 -3.67 36.58 -5.09
N LEU A 266 -4.78 36.93 -4.44
CA LEU A 266 -5.07 38.32 -4.09
C LEU A 266 -4.07 38.85 -3.05
N ASN A 267 -3.74 38.05 -2.03
CA ASN A 267 -2.69 38.39 -1.07
C ASN A 267 -1.32 38.50 -1.72
N LYS A 268 -0.97 37.63 -2.67
CA LYS A 268 0.29 37.72 -3.43
C LYS A 268 0.34 38.99 -4.28
N LEU A 269 -0.77 39.38 -4.89
CA LEU A 269 -0.92 40.64 -5.61
C LEU A 269 -0.73 41.84 -4.67
N PHE A 270 -1.32 41.83 -3.48
CA PHE A 270 -1.13 42.91 -2.49
C PHE A 270 0.29 42.98 -1.95
N GLN A 271 0.95 41.84 -1.72
CA GLN A 271 2.36 41.79 -1.35
C GLN A 271 3.24 42.41 -2.43
N GLN A 272 2.95 42.09 -3.70
CA GLN A 272 3.68 42.67 -4.83
C GLN A 272 3.45 44.18 -4.95
N ILE A 273 2.21 44.67 -4.83
CA ILE A 273 1.89 46.11 -4.83
C ILE A 273 2.56 46.84 -3.65
N TYR A 274 2.66 46.19 -2.49
CA TYR A 274 3.36 46.76 -1.34
C TYR A 274 4.88 46.82 -1.57
N CYS A 275 5.48 45.78 -2.14
CA CYS A 275 6.92 45.76 -2.45
C CYS A 275 7.30 46.79 -3.52
N ASP A 276 6.52 46.86 -4.61
CA ASP A 276 6.78 47.72 -5.77
C ASP A 276 6.24 49.16 -5.60
N GLY A 277 5.40 49.40 -4.58
CA GLY A 277 4.76 50.68 -4.32
C GLY A 277 5.70 51.75 -3.77
N THR A 278 5.44 53.01 -4.13
CA THR A 278 6.08 54.19 -3.54
C THR A 278 5.69 54.32 -2.06
N ASP A 279 6.46 55.09 -1.27
CA ASP A 279 6.20 55.24 0.16
C ASP A 279 4.79 55.77 0.47
N GLU A 280 4.19 56.54 -0.43
CA GLU A 280 2.80 56.99 -0.32
C GLU A 280 1.79 55.84 -0.44
N VAL A 281 2.03 54.88 -1.34
CA VAL A 281 1.19 53.69 -1.53
C VAL A 281 1.27 52.79 -0.31
N LYS A 282 2.48 52.53 0.20
CA LYS A 282 2.69 51.74 1.43
C LYS A 282 1.99 52.39 2.62
N ARG A 283 2.05 53.72 2.72
CA ARG A 283 1.39 54.48 3.79
C ARG A 283 -0.13 54.41 3.69
N ALA A 284 -0.67 54.48 2.47
CA ALA A 284 -2.11 54.33 2.21
C ALA A 284 -2.62 52.95 2.62
N MET A 285 -1.88 51.91 2.21
CA MET A 285 -2.22 50.52 2.51
C MET A 285 -2.19 50.24 4.01
N ASN A 286 -1.12 50.67 4.70
CA ASN A 286 -1.00 50.46 6.14
C ASN A 286 -2.09 51.21 6.93
N LYS A 287 -2.39 52.47 6.54
CA LYS A 287 -3.42 53.26 7.20
C LYS A 287 -4.82 52.67 6.99
N SER A 288 -5.18 52.32 5.75
CA SER A 288 -6.50 51.76 5.46
C SER A 288 -6.70 50.41 6.12
N PHE A 289 -5.66 49.56 6.13
CA PHE A 289 -5.72 48.23 6.75
C PHE A 289 -5.85 48.33 8.27
N MET A 290 -5.09 49.21 8.92
CA MET A 290 -5.18 49.40 10.37
C MET A 290 -6.51 50.03 10.80
N GLU A 291 -7.00 51.04 10.07
CA GLU A 291 -8.26 51.72 10.43
C GLU A 291 -9.50 50.85 10.20
N SER A 292 -9.46 49.99 9.18
CA SER A 292 -10.53 49.05 8.85
C SER A 292 -10.44 47.70 9.57
N ALA A 293 -9.57 47.57 10.58
CA ALA A 293 -9.33 46.33 11.32
C ALA A 293 -9.00 45.12 10.43
N GLY A 294 -8.31 45.36 9.31
CA GLY A 294 -7.86 44.34 8.37
C GLY A 294 -8.84 43.97 7.26
N THR A 295 -9.95 44.71 7.11
CA THR A 295 -11.00 44.37 6.12
C THR A 295 -10.90 45.13 4.80
N VAL A 296 -10.26 46.31 4.78
CA VAL A 296 -10.19 47.17 3.60
C VAL A 296 -8.75 47.63 3.31
N LEU A 297 -8.32 47.45 2.07
CA LEU A 297 -6.98 47.81 1.59
C LEU A 297 -7.08 48.79 0.42
N SER A 298 -6.45 49.96 0.54
CA SER A 298 -6.46 51.00 -0.49
C SER A 298 -5.04 51.49 -0.80
N THR A 299 -4.76 51.76 -2.07
CA THR A 299 -3.44 52.19 -2.58
C THR A 299 -3.34 53.70 -2.81
N ASN A 300 -4.42 54.47 -2.59
CA ASN A 300 -4.48 55.90 -2.91
C ASN A 300 -4.39 56.79 -1.66
N TRP A 301 -3.19 57.33 -1.38
CA TRP A 301 -2.92 58.19 -0.22
C TRP A 301 -3.73 59.49 -0.20
N THR A 302 -4.03 60.07 -1.35
CA THR A 302 -4.76 61.35 -1.40
C THR A 302 -6.19 61.24 -0.88
N ASP A 303 -6.77 60.04 -0.98
CA ASP A 303 -8.13 59.73 -0.55
C ASP A 303 -8.12 59.26 0.92
N VAL A 304 -7.35 58.20 1.25
CA VAL A 304 -7.30 57.65 2.62
C VAL A 304 -6.51 58.49 3.60
N GLY A 305 -5.69 59.43 3.14
CA GLY A 305 -4.93 60.34 4.01
C GLY A 305 -5.85 61.28 4.80
N LYS A 306 -6.96 61.73 4.19
CA LYS A 306 -7.88 62.74 4.77
C LYS A 306 -9.14 62.14 5.40
N ARG A 307 -9.62 60.99 4.91
CA ARG A 307 -10.80 60.30 5.45
C ARG A 307 -10.40 59.16 6.39
N LYS A 308 -11.32 58.76 7.27
CA LYS A 308 -11.20 57.53 8.06
C LYS A 308 -11.78 56.38 7.24
N VAL A 309 -11.10 55.24 7.23
CA VAL A 309 -11.58 54.06 6.50
C VAL A 309 -12.43 53.20 7.44
N ASP A 310 -13.73 53.12 7.15
CA ASP A 310 -14.67 52.33 7.94
C ASP A 310 -14.54 50.82 7.62
N MET A 311 -14.83 50.00 8.62
CA MET A 311 -14.74 48.55 8.54
C MET A 311 -15.87 48.00 7.65
N ASN A 312 -15.52 47.17 6.67
CA ASN A 312 -16.49 46.51 5.80
C ASN A 312 -16.15 45.02 5.67
N PRO A 313 -16.62 44.18 6.61
CA PRO A 313 -16.32 42.76 6.60
C PRO A 313 -16.99 42.05 5.40
N PRO A 314 -16.41 40.93 4.89
CA PRO A 314 -17.05 40.11 3.87
C PRO A 314 -18.40 39.55 4.34
N ASP A 315 -19.36 39.37 3.42
CA ASP A 315 -20.77 39.01 3.70
C ASP A 315 -20.98 37.74 4.57
N ASP A 316 -19.95 36.90 4.72
CA ASP A 316 -20.00 35.62 5.44
C ASP A 316 -19.39 35.69 6.86
N VAL A 317 -19.03 36.88 7.36
CA VAL A 317 -18.33 37.04 8.65
C VAL A 317 -18.88 38.19 9.49
N ASP A 318 -19.63 37.86 10.56
CA ASP A 318 -20.12 38.86 11.52
C ASP A 318 -19.02 39.27 12.51
N TYR A 319 -18.70 40.57 12.53
CA TYR A 319 -17.76 41.13 13.49
C TYR A 319 -18.33 41.12 14.91
N LYS A 320 -17.67 40.37 15.81
CA LYS A 320 -18.02 40.34 17.23
C LYS A 320 -17.11 41.28 18.02
N LYS A 321 -17.68 42.38 18.51
CA LYS A 321 -17.01 43.34 19.38
C LYS A 321 -16.94 42.75 20.79
N TYR A 322 -15.73 42.44 21.27
CA TYR A 322 -15.46 42.14 22.67
C TYR A 322 -15.10 43.43 23.42
#